data_AF-A0A060SP81-F1
#
_entry.id   AF-A0A060SP81-F1
#
_cell.length_a   1.000
_cell.length_b   1.000
_cell.length_c   1.000
_cell.angle_alpha   90.00
_cell.angle_beta   90.00
_cell.angle_gamma   90.00
#
_symmetry.space_group_name_H-M   'P 1'
#
loop_
_entity.id
_entity.type
_entity.pdbx_description
1 polymer ?
#
loop_
_entity_poly.entity_id
_entity_poly.type
_entity_poly.pdbx_seq_one_letter_code
_entity_poly.pdbx_strand_id
1 'polypeptide(L)'
;TVFDVTRKADTYGKGKSYNIFAGKDASRALGMSSLKDEDAVSDYSTLSEADMKTLNDWFDFFLYAINTVSIFSAQPALQETL
;
A
#
# COMPACT_ATOMS: atom_id res chain seq x y z
N THR A 1 -3.12 4.81 3.15
CA THR A 1 -3.49 3.79 4.16
C THR A 1 -2.39 2.77 4.26
N VAL A 2 -2.11 2.26 5.46
CA VAL A 2 -1.12 1.19 5.65
C VAL A 2 -1.85 -0.12 5.92
N PHE A 3 -1.43 -1.20 5.27
CA PHE A 3 -2.00 -2.53 5.41
C PHE A 3 -0.99 -3.48 6.03
N ASP A 4 -1.39 -4.19 7.09
CA ASP A 4 -0.54 -5.22 7.70
C ASP A 4 -0.62 -6.53 6.91
N VAL A 5 0.43 -6.80 6.12
CA VAL A 5 0.53 -8.00 5.29
C VAL A 5 1.27 -9.17 5.99
N THR A 6 1.53 -9.09 7.30
CA THR A 6 2.28 -10.13 8.05
C THR A 6 1.64 -11.51 7.92
N ARG A 7 0.30 -11.59 7.93
CA ARG A 7 -0.46 -12.85 7.75
C ARG A 7 -0.37 -13.42 6.32
N LYS A 8 0.21 -12.68 5.39
CA LYS A 8 0.44 -13.05 3.98
C LYS A 8 1.94 -13.14 3.68
N ALA A 9 2.75 -13.58 4.65
CA ALA A 9 4.20 -13.72 4.51
C ALA A 9 4.63 -14.61 3.33
N ASP A 10 3.81 -15.55 2.88
CA ASP A 10 4.08 -16.35 1.68
C ASP A 10 4.09 -15.53 0.38
N THR A 11 3.49 -14.34 0.40
CA THR A 11 3.40 -13.41 -0.74
C THR A 11 4.31 -12.20 -0.57
N TYR A 12 4.30 -11.58 0.63
CA TYR A 12 5.01 -10.32 0.91
C TYR A 12 6.31 -10.51 1.72
N GLY A 13 6.57 -11.72 2.23
CA GLY A 13 7.76 -12.03 3.02
C GLY A 13 9.04 -12.02 2.18
N LYS A 14 10.19 -12.03 2.86
CA LYS A 14 11.51 -11.93 2.22
C LYS A 14 11.70 -12.98 1.12
N GLY A 15 12.10 -12.53 -0.07
CA GLY A 15 12.34 -13.40 -1.23
C GLY A 15 11.07 -13.90 -1.94
N LYS A 16 9.89 -13.40 -1.57
CA LYS A 16 8.63 -13.67 -2.26
C LYS A 16 8.33 -12.61 -3.32
N SER A 17 7.40 -12.93 -4.21
CA SER A 17 7.13 -12.12 -5.41
C SER A 17 6.71 -10.68 -5.10
N TYR A 18 6.03 -10.42 -3.99
CA TYR A 18 5.56 -9.09 -3.59
C TYR A 18 6.42 -8.48 -2.47
N ASN A 19 7.60 -9.05 -2.19
CA ASN A 19 8.48 -8.55 -1.13
C ASN A 19 8.94 -7.10 -1.34
N ILE A 20 9.07 -6.69 -2.61
CA ILE A 20 9.46 -5.33 -2.98
C ILE A 20 8.52 -4.24 -2.43
N PHE A 21 7.27 -4.60 -2.11
CA PHE A 21 6.27 -3.68 -1.56
C PHE A 21 6.32 -3.59 -0.04
N ALA A 22 6.97 -4.55 0.63
CA ALA A 22 7.03 -4.56 2.09
C ALA A 22 7.82 -3.36 2.61
N GLY A 23 7.16 -2.51 3.41
CA GLY A 23 7.77 -1.31 3.99
C GLY A 23 7.92 -0.13 3.04
N LYS A 24 7.32 -0.18 1.84
CA LYS A 24 7.31 0.91 0.86
C LYS A 24 5.88 1.31 0.51
N ASP A 25 5.71 2.51 -0.01
CA ASP A 25 4.48 2.87 -0.70
C ASP A 25 4.52 2.26 -2.10
N ALA A 26 3.61 1.31 -2.34
CA ALA A 26 3.53 0.58 -3.59
C ALA A 26 2.44 1.12 -4.53
N SER A 27 1.86 2.29 -4.24
CA SER A 27 0.71 2.84 -4.98
C SER A 27 0.94 2.86 -6.49
N ARG A 28 2.08 3.39 -6.94
CA ARG A 28 2.40 3.45 -8.37
C ARG A 28 2.62 2.05 -8.95
N ALA A 29 3.43 1.23 -8.32
CA ALA A 29 3.71 -0.13 -8.78
C ALA A 29 2.43 -1.00 -8.87
N LEU A 30 1.53 -0.89 -7.90
CA LEU A 30 0.26 -1.61 -7.90
C LEU A 30 -0.66 -1.14 -9.03
N GLY A 31 -0.76 0.17 -9.26
CA GLY A 31 -1.51 0.72 -10.38
C GLY A 31 -0.97 0.23 -11.73
N MET A 32 0.36 0.29 -11.91
CA MET A 32 1.03 -0.18 -13.13
C MET A 32 1.12 -1.71 -13.26
N SER A 33 0.72 -2.47 -12.23
CA SER A 33 0.97 -3.91 -12.12
C SER A 33 2.46 -4.28 -12.31
N SER A 34 3.36 -3.45 -11.78
CA SER A 34 4.82 -3.59 -11.89
C SER A 34 5.41 -4.24 -10.65
N LEU A 35 6.40 -5.12 -10.85
CA LEU A 35 7.24 -5.70 -9.79
C LEU A 35 8.67 -5.16 -9.81
N LYS A 36 8.88 -3.97 -10.37
CA LYS A 36 10.18 -3.31 -10.37
C LYS A 36 10.34 -2.43 -9.15
N ASP A 37 11.54 -2.42 -8.59
CA ASP A 37 11.85 -1.62 -7.39
C ASP A 37 11.69 -0.11 -7.66
N GLU A 38 11.99 0.34 -8.88
CA GLU A 38 11.88 1.74 -9.31
C GLU A 38 10.44 2.28 -9.36
N ASP A 39 9.44 1.39 -9.48
CA ASP A 39 8.03 1.77 -9.51
C ASP A 39 7.39 1.73 -8.11
N ALA A 40 8.07 1.16 -7.11
CA ALA A 40 7.60 1.07 -5.72
C ALA A 40 7.84 2.39 -4.96
N VAL A 41 7.20 3.44 -5.45
CA VAL A 41 7.28 4.81 -4.94
C VAL A 41 5.89 5.38 -4.65
N SER A 42 5.85 6.38 -3.77
CA SER A 42 4.62 7.05 -3.36
C SER A 42 4.03 8.01 -4.39
N ASP A 43 4.81 8.44 -5.38
CA ASP A 43 4.30 9.30 -6.45
C ASP A 43 3.61 8.46 -7.53
N TYR A 44 2.28 8.49 -7.51
CA TYR A 44 1.40 7.82 -8.47
C TYR A 44 0.63 8.83 -9.35
N SER A 45 1.04 10.10 -9.39
CA SER A 45 0.34 11.11 -10.21
C SER A 45 0.47 10.87 -11.72
N THR A 46 1.42 10.02 -12.14
CA THR A 46 1.67 9.67 -13.53
C THR A 46 0.82 8.49 -14.02
N LEU A 47 0.00 7.89 -13.15
CA LEU A 47 -0.87 6.78 -13.53
C LEU A 47 -1.93 7.22 -14.54
N SER A 48 -2.19 6.38 -15.53
CA SER A 48 -3.34 6.57 -16.42
C SER A 48 -4.65 6.32 -15.67
N GLU A 49 -5.79 6.69 -16.25
CA GLU A 49 -7.10 6.37 -15.67
C GLU A 49 -7.30 4.85 -15.47
N ALA A 50 -6.78 4.03 -16.38
CA ALA A 50 -6.84 2.57 -16.28
C ALA A 50 -5.99 2.06 -15.12
N ASP A 51 -4.76 2.56 -14.98
CA ASP A 51 -3.87 2.17 -13.87
C ASP A 51 -4.42 2.67 -12.52
N MET A 52 -5.05 3.84 -12.50
CA MET A 52 -5.73 4.37 -11.32
C MET A 52 -6.89 3.46 -10.91
N LYS A 53 -7.65 2.93 -11.88
CA LYS A 53 -8.68 1.93 -11.59
C LYS A 53 -8.06 0.67 -10.98
N THR A 54 -6.97 0.17 -11.54
CA THR A 54 -6.25 -1.00 -10.99
C THR A 54 -5.76 -0.74 -9.57
N LEU A 55 -5.23 0.45 -9.29
CA LEU A 55 -4.83 0.84 -7.93
C LEU A 55 -6.02 0.85 -6.96
N ASN A 56 -7.17 1.38 -7.38
CA ASN A 56 -8.39 1.37 -6.57
C ASN A 56 -8.90 -0.06 -6.31
N ASP A 57 -8.85 -0.94 -7.31
CA ASP A 57 -9.22 -2.34 -7.15
C ASP A 57 -8.30 -3.05 -6.13
N TRP A 58 -7.00 -2.74 -6.14
CA TRP A 58 -6.05 -3.21 -5.11
C TRP A 58 -6.37 -2.64 -3.73
N PHE A 59 -6.71 -1.36 -3.64
CA PHE A 59 -7.08 -0.73 -2.38
C PHE A 59 -8.31 -1.39 -1.76
N ASP A 60 -9.34 -1.66 -2.56
CA ASP A 60 -10.52 -2.42 -2.13
C ASP A 60 -10.15 -3.84 -1.70
N PHE A 61 -9.33 -4.55 -2.49
CA PHE A 61 -8.85 -5.88 -2.12
C PHE A 61 -8.17 -5.86 -0.74
N PHE A 62 -7.29 -4.89 -0.47
CA PHE A 62 -6.63 -4.79 0.82
C PHE A 62 -7.59 -4.40 1.94
N LEU A 63 -8.53 -3.50 1.69
CA LEU A 63 -9.58 -3.17 2.65
C LEU A 63 -10.43 -4.39 3.01
N TYR A 64 -10.81 -5.26 2.06
CA TYR A 64 -11.63 -6.43 2.38
C TYR A 64 -10.81 -7.62 2.88
N ALA A 65 -9.63 -7.87 2.31
CA ALA A 65 -8.84 -9.08 2.55
C ALA A 65 -7.83 -8.96 3.71
N ILE A 66 -7.38 -7.75 4.05
CA ILE A 66 -6.45 -7.51 5.17
C ILE A 66 -7.18 -7.06 6.46
N ASN A 67 -8.51 -6.97 6.44
CA ASN A 67 -9.30 -6.49 7.57
C ASN A 67 -9.38 -7.48 8.74
N THR A 68 -8.34 -7.52 9.55
CA THR A 68 -8.44 -7.33 11.00
C THR A 68 -7.07 -6.98 11.56
N VAL A 69 -6.63 -5.72 11.37
CA VAL A 69 -5.93 -4.83 12.34
C VAL A 69 -5.70 -3.49 11.62
N SER A 70 -6.69 -2.59 11.67
CA SER A 70 -6.46 -1.17 11.39
C SER A 70 -5.92 -0.53 12.67
N ILE A 71 -4.60 -0.56 12.88
CA ILE A 71 -3.98 0.29 13.89
C ILE A 71 -4.01 1.73 13.37
N PHE A 72 -4.95 2.52 13.87
CA PHE A 72 -4.86 3.98 13.79
C PHE A 72 -3.62 4.41 14.59
N SER A 73 -2.52 4.69 13.90
CA SER A 73 -1.47 5.54 14.45
C SER A 73 -2.07 6.94 14.59
N ALA A 74 -2.70 7.21 15.73
CA ALA A 74 -3.08 8.56 16.12
C ALA A 74 -1.82 9.44 16.10
N GLN A 75 -1.75 10.41 15.19
CA GLN A 75 -0.81 11.52 15.38
C GLN A 75 -1.38 12.43 16.48
N PRO A 76 -0.63 12.75 17.54
CA PRO A 76 -1.01 13.84 18.42
C PRO A 76 -0.69 15.15 17.70
N ALA A 77 -1.69 15.81 17.14
CA ALA A 77 -1.54 17.16 16.61
C ALA A 77 -2.25 18.17 17.51
N LEU A 78 -1.41 18.76 18.37
CA LEU A 78 -1.40 20.16 18.79
C LEU A 78 -2.52 20.65 19.69
N GLN A 79 -2.10 20.91 20.93
CA GLN A 79 -2.72 21.80 21.89
C GLN A 79 -2.86 23.19 21.29
N GLU A 80 -4.10 23.63 21.05
CA GLU A 80 -4.42 25.05 21.02
C GLU A 80 -5.05 25.43 22.36
N THR A 81 -4.25 26.18 23.11
CA THR A 81 -4.64 26.98 24.26
C THR A 81 -5.76 27.96 23.90
N LEU A 82 -6.84 27.93 24.70
CA LEU A 82 -7.58 29.13 25.10
C LEU A 82 -7.80 29.06 26.61
#